data_AF-A0A962V3C8-F1
#
_entry.id   AF-A0A962V3C8-F1
#
_cell.length_a   1.000
_cell.length_b   1.000
_cell.length_c   1.000
_cell.angle_alpha   90.00
_cell.angle_beta   90.00
_cell.angle_gamma   90.00
#
_symmetry.space_group_name_H-M   'P 1'
#
loop_
_entity.id
_entity.type
_entity.pdbx_description
1 polymer ?
#
loop_
_entity_poly.entity_id
_entity_poly.type
_entity_poly.pdbx_seq_one_letter_code
_entity_poly.pdbx_strand_id
1 'polypeptide(L)'
;MQYFIFRVTRQMANGQQWVAHSRWHRKGLPPLQIEPDGAFMATPVGPNPWLRFWAPQRLAWWIAVLFICGSACFLAGSFASNWPQLAVPTLADTTTINIVFLIGSIFFTSAAGLQLLEAINGDVADFASASRQQQPWRWFAWKPHNAGYNASLVQFIGTLLFNLNTADSMLTGLTWETENILIWTPDIIGSLCFLAASYLAVIEVSQKFWSYQPRQLSWWLVQINLLGSIAFLLAAGFSFFLPTTGYPDWSWGANICTLAGALCFFVASYLMIPELFGATLPPGMSLATSRKQTSAVP
;
A
#
# COMPACT_ATOMS: atom_id res chain seq x y z
N MET A 1 0.33 19.52 18.24
CA MET A 1 1.10 18.41 17.62
C MET A 1 0.28 17.14 17.79
N GLN A 2 -0.27 16.58 16.71
CA GLN A 2 -0.92 15.27 16.77
C GLN A 2 0.17 14.19 16.80
N TYR A 3 0.11 13.28 17.77
CA TYR A 3 1.07 12.18 17.89
C TYR A 3 0.44 10.89 17.35
N PHE A 4 1.17 10.17 16.49
CA PHE A 4 0.74 8.85 16.00
C PHE A 4 1.17 7.73 16.95
N ILE A 5 0.31 6.72 17.11
CA ILE A 5 0.61 5.51 17.89
C ILE A 5 1.16 4.44 16.95
N PHE A 6 2.48 4.18 17.03
CA PHE A 6 3.14 3.19 16.19
C PHE A 6 3.31 1.81 16.86
N ARG A 7 3.34 1.78 18.19
CA ARG A 7 3.51 0.55 18.99
C ARG A 7 2.85 0.68 20.37
N VAL A 8 2.45 -0.45 20.93
CA VAL A 8 1.96 -0.58 22.30
C VAL A 8 2.76 -1.68 22.99
N THR A 9 3.20 -1.42 24.22
CA THR A 9 3.89 -2.40 25.07
C THR A 9 2.97 -2.81 26.21
N ARG A 10 2.86 -4.11 26.45
CA ARG A 10 2.10 -4.70 27.56
C ARG A 10 3.02 -5.51 28.47
N GLN A 11 3.00 -5.20 29.76
CA GLN A 11 3.66 -5.99 30.80
C GLN A 11 2.74 -7.15 31.19
N MET A 12 3.28 -8.36 31.24
CA MET A 12 2.59 -9.57 31.68
C MET A 12 2.90 -9.86 33.14
N ALA A 13 2.01 -10.57 33.84
CA ALA A 13 2.17 -10.89 35.26
C ALA A 13 3.41 -11.76 35.57
N ASN A 14 3.95 -12.46 34.57
CA ASN A 14 5.18 -13.24 34.65
C ASN A 14 6.47 -12.42 34.38
N GLY A 15 6.38 -11.08 34.27
CA GLY A 15 7.51 -10.19 33.96
C GLY A 15 7.86 -10.09 32.47
N GLN A 16 7.17 -10.84 31.60
CA GLN A 16 7.37 -10.78 30.15
C GLN A 16 6.76 -9.50 29.55
N GLN A 17 7.39 -8.94 28.51
CA GLN A 17 6.88 -7.80 27.77
C GLN A 17 6.42 -8.20 26.37
N TRP A 18 5.23 -7.78 25.98
CA TRP A 18 4.71 -7.94 24.63
C TRP A 18 4.68 -6.59 23.91
N VAL A 19 5.35 -6.50 22.76
CA VAL A 19 5.40 -5.28 21.94
C VAL A 19 4.64 -5.52 20.64
N ALA A 20 3.47 -4.88 20.51
CA ALA A 20 2.66 -4.90 19.29
C ALA A 20 2.96 -3.67 18.44
N HIS A 21 3.31 -3.86 17.18
CA HIS A 21 3.47 -2.79 16.19
C HIS A 21 2.17 -2.62 15.38
N SER A 22 1.79 -1.38 15.05
CA SER A 22 0.54 -1.07 14.33
C SER A 22 0.37 -1.85 13.03
N ARG A 23 1.35 -1.77 12.13
CA ARG A 23 1.32 -2.46 10.83
C ARG A 23 1.27 -3.98 10.95
N TRP A 24 1.96 -4.55 11.93
CA TRP A 24 1.98 -6.00 12.17
C TRP A 24 0.67 -6.49 12.73
N HIS A 25 0.14 -5.77 13.71
CA HIS A 25 -1.15 -6.07 14.32
C HIS A 25 -2.26 -6.05 13.26
N ARG A 26 -2.27 -5.03 12.39
CA ARG A 26 -3.21 -4.92 11.27
C ARG A 26 -3.15 -6.12 10.31
N LYS A 27 -1.95 -6.62 10.04
CA LYS A 27 -1.73 -7.80 9.19
C LYS A 27 -1.98 -9.13 9.92
N GLY A 28 -2.29 -9.13 11.22
CA GLY A 28 -2.45 -10.36 12.00
C GLY A 28 -1.13 -11.07 12.32
N LEU A 29 0.01 -10.36 12.31
CA LEU A 29 1.29 -10.88 12.77
C LEU A 29 1.37 -10.84 14.31
N PRO A 30 2.02 -11.83 14.94
CA PRO A 30 2.14 -11.88 16.40
C PRO A 30 2.99 -10.73 16.96
N PRO A 31 2.69 -10.25 18.19
CA PRO A 31 3.53 -9.27 18.88
C PRO A 31 4.91 -9.85 19.21
N LEU A 32 5.91 -8.99 19.31
CA LEU A 32 7.25 -9.37 19.77
C LEU A 32 7.21 -9.68 21.26
N GLN A 33 7.79 -10.80 21.64
CA GLN A 33 7.86 -11.26 23.03
C GLN A 33 9.28 -11.05 23.57
N ILE A 34 9.38 -10.29 24.65
CA ILE A 34 10.63 -9.97 25.35
C ILE A 34 10.55 -10.61 26.74
N GLU A 35 11.49 -11.49 27.04
CA GLU A 35 11.64 -12.15 28.34
C GLU A 35 12.13 -11.17 29.43
N PRO A 36 11.94 -11.51 30.72
CA PRO A 36 12.38 -10.65 31.82
C PRO A 36 13.88 -10.33 31.82
N ASP A 37 14.70 -11.22 31.24
CA ASP A 37 16.16 -11.05 31.07
C ASP A 37 16.53 -10.20 29.84
N GLY A 38 15.53 -9.72 29.09
CA GLY A 38 15.70 -8.96 27.85
C GLY A 38 15.90 -9.81 26.60
N ALA A 39 15.88 -11.14 26.71
CA ALA A 39 15.96 -12.03 25.54
C ALA A 39 14.68 -11.96 24.71
N PHE A 40 14.81 -11.99 23.38
CA PHE A 40 13.66 -12.03 22.49
C PHE A 40 13.31 -13.47 22.18
N MET A 41 12.06 -13.86 22.45
CA MET A 41 11.53 -15.08 21.86
C MET A 41 11.22 -14.79 20.39
N ALA A 42 12.01 -15.40 19.50
CA ALA A 42 11.69 -15.46 18.09
C ALA A 42 10.28 -16.03 17.95
N THR A 43 9.34 -15.27 17.41
CA THR A 43 8.17 -15.90 16.82
C THR A 43 8.72 -16.84 15.74
N PRO A 44 8.34 -18.13 15.72
CA PRO A 44 8.90 -19.09 14.79
C PRO A 44 8.79 -18.50 13.39
N VAL A 45 9.93 -18.17 12.77
CA VAL A 45 9.95 -17.73 11.38
C VAL A 45 9.48 -18.96 10.63
N GLY A 46 8.24 -18.91 10.13
CA GLY A 46 7.76 -19.95 9.24
C GLY A 46 8.72 -20.13 8.05
N PRO A 47 8.58 -21.20 7.26
CA PRO A 47 9.36 -21.37 6.03
C PRO A 47 9.37 -20.07 5.21
N ASN A 48 10.50 -19.84 4.52
CA ASN A 48 10.86 -18.62 3.81
C ASN A 48 9.61 -17.86 3.30
N PRO A 49 9.35 -16.62 3.76
CA PRO A 49 8.12 -15.89 3.43
C PRO A 49 7.93 -15.69 1.92
N TRP A 50 9.01 -15.71 1.15
CA TRP A 50 9.00 -15.63 -0.32
C TRP A 50 8.49 -16.90 -1.01
N LEU A 51 8.35 -18.01 -0.30
CA LEU A 51 7.79 -19.28 -0.82
C LEU A 51 6.31 -19.44 -0.49
N ARG A 52 5.71 -18.49 0.24
CA ARG A 52 4.30 -18.51 0.63
C ARG A 52 3.54 -17.44 -0.13
N PHE A 53 2.55 -17.89 -0.91
CA PHE A 53 1.74 -17.01 -1.75
C PHE A 53 0.24 -17.07 -1.45
N TRP A 54 -0.22 -18.09 -0.73
CA TRP A 54 -1.64 -18.38 -0.57
C TRP A 54 -2.11 -18.09 0.87
N ALA A 55 -2.94 -17.07 1.04
CA ALA A 55 -3.60 -16.77 2.31
C ALA A 55 -4.97 -16.09 2.12
N PRO A 56 -5.91 -16.68 1.37
CA PRO A 56 -7.20 -16.06 1.05
C PRO A 56 -8.10 -15.81 2.28
N GLN A 57 -7.77 -16.40 3.44
CA GLN A 57 -8.45 -16.15 4.71
C GLN A 57 -8.08 -14.79 5.32
N ARG A 58 -7.05 -14.11 4.81
CA ARG A 58 -6.57 -12.82 5.31
C ARG A 58 -6.96 -11.71 4.35
N LEU A 59 -7.60 -10.68 4.87
CA LEU A 59 -7.99 -9.49 4.10
C LEU A 59 -6.80 -8.87 3.34
N ALA A 60 -5.64 -8.82 4.01
CA ALA A 60 -4.36 -8.38 3.47
C ALA A 60 -3.95 -9.04 2.14
N TRP A 61 -4.34 -10.30 1.92
CA TRP A 61 -4.06 -11.03 0.68
C TRP A 61 -4.91 -10.52 -0.48
N TRP A 62 -6.21 -10.31 -0.25
CA TRP A 62 -7.11 -9.73 -1.26
C TRP A 62 -6.72 -8.31 -1.62
N ILE A 63 -6.30 -7.50 -0.64
CA ILE A 63 -5.77 -6.15 -0.90
C ILE A 63 -4.57 -6.22 -1.87
N ALA A 64 -3.62 -7.12 -1.61
CA ALA A 64 -2.46 -7.29 -2.49
C ALA A 64 -2.86 -7.73 -3.91
N VAL A 65 -3.72 -8.74 -4.03
CA VAL A 65 -4.18 -9.26 -5.33
C VAL A 65 -4.92 -8.19 -6.13
N LEU A 66 -5.82 -7.44 -5.50
CA LEU A 66 -6.57 -6.38 -6.16
C LEU A 66 -5.64 -5.27 -6.66
N PHE A 67 -4.67 -4.82 -5.86
CA PHE A 67 -3.70 -3.83 -6.33
C PHE A 67 -2.79 -4.37 -7.44
N ILE A 68 -2.40 -5.66 -7.42
CA ILE A 68 -1.65 -6.30 -8.50
C ILE A 68 -2.46 -6.28 -9.80
N CYS A 69 -3.73 -6.72 -9.76
CA CYS A 69 -4.62 -6.71 -10.91
C CYS A 69 -4.83 -5.28 -11.45
N GLY A 70 -5.10 -4.32 -10.56
CA GLY A 70 -5.25 -2.92 -10.93
C GLY A 70 -4.01 -2.36 -11.60
N SER A 71 -2.84 -2.56 -11.00
CA SER A 71 -1.56 -2.09 -11.54
C SER A 71 -1.23 -2.74 -12.89
N ALA A 72 -1.56 -4.02 -13.07
CA ALA A 72 -1.39 -4.72 -14.35
C ALA A 72 -2.26 -4.11 -15.46
N CYS A 73 -3.50 -3.72 -15.16
CA CYS A 73 -4.35 -2.99 -16.11
C CYS A 73 -3.72 -1.66 -16.51
N PHE A 74 -3.23 -0.86 -15.55
CA PHE A 74 -2.55 0.41 -15.86
C PHE A 74 -1.27 0.21 -16.65
N LEU A 75 -0.47 -0.82 -16.34
CA LEU A 75 0.71 -1.19 -17.11
C LEU A 75 0.33 -1.50 -18.57
N ALA A 76 -0.69 -2.34 -18.78
CA ALA A 76 -1.14 -2.73 -20.10
C ALA A 76 -1.68 -1.53 -20.90
N GLY A 77 -2.53 -0.70 -20.28
CA GLY A 77 -3.09 0.50 -20.90
C GLY A 77 -2.01 1.50 -21.28
N SER A 78 -1.11 1.86 -20.37
CA SER A 78 -0.05 2.83 -20.65
C SER A 78 0.97 2.33 -21.66
N PHE A 79 1.28 1.03 -21.64
CA PHE A 79 2.14 0.42 -22.66
C PHE A 79 1.48 0.49 -24.04
N ALA A 80 0.21 0.12 -24.14
CA ALA A 80 -0.56 0.19 -25.38
C ALA A 80 -0.70 1.62 -25.92
N SER A 81 -0.91 2.61 -25.04
CA SER A 81 -0.97 4.03 -25.45
C SER A 81 0.32 4.53 -26.09
N ASN A 82 1.49 4.05 -25.63
CA ASN A 82 2.79 4.52 -26.13
C ASN A 82 3.37 3.67 -27.25
N TRP A 83 3.04 2.38 -27.31
CA TRP A 83 3.50 1.46 -28.34
C TRP A 83 2.33 0.66 -28.92
N PRO A 84 1.32 1.32 -29.54
CA PRO A 84 0.15 0.63 -30.09
C PRO A 84 0.52 -0.40 -31.16
N GLN A 85 1.62 -0.20 -31.90
CA GLN A 85 2.16 -1.14 -32.87
C GLN A 85 2.72 -2.44 -32.26
N LEU A 86 3.04 -2.44 -30.96
CA LEU A 86 3.49 -3.62 -30.22
C LEU A 86 2.37 -4.25 -29.38
N ALA A 87 1.23 -3.57 -29.24
CA ALA A 87 0.08 -4.07 -28.52
C ALA A 87 -0.70 -5.10 -29.38
N VAL A 88 -1.45 -5.97 -28.72
CA VAL A 88 -2.41 -6.83 -29.43
C VAL A 88 -3.47 -5.95 -30.11
N PRO A 89 -3.99 -6.30 -31.31
CA PRO A 89 -4.88 -5.42 -32.06
C PRO A 89 -6.14 -4.97 -31.30
N THR A 90 -6.65 -5.80 -30.40
CA THR A 90 -7.80 -5.48 -29.54
C THR A 90 -7.48 -4.47 -28.43
N LEU A 91 -6.19 -4.25 -28.13
CA LEU A 91 -5.70 -3.27 -27.16
C LEU A 91 -4.88 -2.18 -27.89
N ALA A 92 -5.34 -1.78 -29.07
CA ALA A 92 -4.72 -0.69 -29.84
C ALA A 92 -5.66 0.50 -30.04
N ASP A 93 -6.96 0.35 -29.76
CA ASP A 93 -7.93 1.43 -29.83
C ASP A 93 -8.05 2.18 -28.49
N THR A 94 -8.33 3.48 -28.58
CA THR A 94 -8.43 4.36 -27.40
C THR A 94 -9.53 3.91 -26.46
N THR A 95 -10.66 3.43 -26.99
CA THR A 95 -11.79 2.99 -26.17
C THR A 95 -11.43 1.77 -25.32
N THR A 96 -10.80 0.73 -25.87
CA THR A 96 -10.42 -0.43 -25.06
C THR A 96 -9.34 -0.09 -24.05
N ILE A 97 -8.37 0.76 -24.42
CA ILE A 97 -7.35 1.26 -23.49
C ILE A 97 -8.01 1.96 -22.29
N ASN A 98 -8.93 2.89 -22.53
CA ASN A 98 -9.60 3.61 -21.46
C ASN A 98 -10.51 2.67 -20.62
N ILE A 99 -11.13 1.64 -21.22
CA ILE A 99 -11.85 0.58 -20.47
C ILE A 99 -10.89 -0.19 -19.57
N VAL A 100 -9.69 -0.53 -20.05
CA VAL A 100 -8.67 -1.21 -19.24
C VAL A 100 -8.25 -0.34 -18.06
N PHE A 101 -8.06 0.96 -18.25
CA PHE A 101 -7.79 1.89 -17.14
C PHE A 101 -8.95 1.95 -16.13
N LEU A 102 -10.20 1.99 -16.60
CA LEU A 102 -11.39 1.98 -15.74
C LEU A 102 -11.51 0.68 -14.92
N ILE A 103 -11.29 -0.48 -15.55
CA ILE A 103 -11.25 -1.76 -14.84
C ILE A 103 -10.14 -1.74 -13.78
N GLY A 104 -8.96 -1.24 -14.14
CA GLY A 104 -7.84 -1.07 -13.24
C GLY A 104 -8.19 -0.19 -12.03
N SER A 105 -8.88 0.92 -12.25
CA SER A 105 -9.22 1.87 -11.18
C SER A 105 -10.25 1.27 -10.23
N ILE A 106 -11.21 0.46 -10.71
CA ILE A 106 -12.15 -0.29 -9.86
C ILE A 106 -11.42 -1.26 -8.93
N PHE A 107 -10.40 -1.98 -9.44
CA PHE A 107 -9.57 -2.84 -8.60
C PHE A 107 -8.81 -2.04 -7.53
N PHE A 108 -8.23 -0.89 -7.89
CA PHE A 108 -7.56 0.02 -6.95
C PHE A 108 -8.49 0.54 -5.86
N THR A 109 -9.69 1.02 -6.24
CA THR A 109 -10.70 1.53 -5.30
C THR A 109 -11.16 0.43 -4.36
N SER A 110 -11.38 -0.79 -4.88
CA SER A 110 -11.74 -1.95 -4.06
C SER A 110 -10.63 -2.30 -3.07
N ALA A 111 -9.38 -2.35 -3.51
CA ALA A 111 -8.22 -2.62 -2.66
C ALA A 111 -8.06 -1.57 -1.56
N ALA A 112 -8.16 -0.28 -1.89
CA ALA A 112 -8.07 0.80 -0.93
C ALA A 112 -9.22 0.79 0.09
N GLY A 113 -10.44 0.44 -0.34
CA GLY A 113 -11.59 0.24 0.55
C GLY A 113 -11.35 -0.90 1.54
N LEU A 114 -10.83 -2.05 1.06
CA LEU A 114 -10.45 -3.17 1.93
C LEU A 114 -9.28 -2.79 2.85
N GLN A 115 -8.31 -2.01 2.39
CA GLN A 115 -7.18 -1.53 3.20
C GLN A 115 -7.64 -0.60 4.33
N LEU A 116 -8.60 0.29 4.05
CA LEU A 116 -9.23 1.12 5.08
C LEU A 116 -10.00 0.26 6.10
N LEU A 117 -10.73 -0.75 5.63
CA LEU A 117 -11.45 -1.69 6.49
C LEU A 117 -10.50 -2.53 7.36
N GLU A 118 -9.35 -2.93 6.81
CA GLU A 118 -8.26 -3.58 7.54
C GLU A 118 -7.73 -2.66 8.65
N ALA A 119 -7.49 -1.37 8.35
CA ALA A 119 -7.02 -0.40 9.33
C ALA A 119 -8.05 -0.09 10.42
N ILE A 120 -9.34 -0.10 10.09
CA ILE A 120 -10.44 0.04 11.05
C ILE A 120 -10.47 -1.12 12.06
N ASN A 121 -10.22 -2.34 11.61
CA ASN A 121 -10.30 -3.56 12.44
C ASN A 121 -8.96 -3.99 13.05
N GLY A 122 -7.85 -3.37 12.64
CA GLY A 122 -6.48 -3.76 13.01
C GLY A 122 -5.71 -2.70 13.80
N ASP A 123 -6.35 -1.98 14.72
CA ASP A 123 -5.72 -0.89 15.46
C ASP A 123 -4.99 -1.39 16.72
N VAL A 124 -3.73 -1.00 16.83
CA VAL A 124 -2.88 -1.39 17.97
C VAL A 124 -3.37 -0.83 19.31
N ALA A 125 -4.17 0.24 19.31
CA ALA A 125 -4.79 0.73 20.54
C ALA A 125 -5.76 -0.31 21.15
N ASP A 126 -6.41 -1.13 20.32
CA ASP A 126 -7.31 -2.20 20.78
C ASP A 126 -6.51 -3.34 21.48
N PHE A 127 -5.20 -3.46 21.22
CA PHE A 127 -4.31 -4.40 21.93
C PHE A 127 -4.04 -3.96 23.39
N ALA A 128 -4.07 -2.66 23.68
CA ALA A 128 -3.83 -2.12 25.01
C ALA A 128 -5.00 -2.35 25.98
N SER A 129 -6.23 -2.29 25.46
CA SER A 129 -7.48 -2.26 26.24
C SER A 129 -7.98 -3.63 26.72
N ALA A 130 -7.29 -4.70 26.37
CA ALA A 130 -7.35 -6.00 27.04
C ALA A 130 -8.74 -6.49 27.50
N SER A 131 -9.59 -6.82 26.54
CA SER A 131 -10.34 -8.08 26.62
C SER A 131 -10.08 -8.84 25.33
N ARG A 132 -9.64 -10.10 25.44
CA ARG A 132 -9.37 -11.00 24.30
C ARG A 132 -10.65 -11.41 23.55
N GLN A 133 -11.79 -10.77 23.86
CA GLN A 133 -13.00 -10.90 23.08
C GLN A 133 -12.71 -10.33 21.70
N GLN A 134 -12.93 -11.15 20.69
CA GLN A 134 -12.91 -10.69 19.31
C GLN A 134 -13.82 -9.47 19.24
N GLN A 135 -13.23 -8.30 19.00
CA GLN A 135 -14.01 -7.09 18.81
C GLN A 135 -14.95 -7.37 17.64
N PRO A 136 -16.24 -7.01 17.75
CA PRO A 136 -17.17 -7.20 16.65
C PRO A 136 -16.65 -6.46 15.43
N TRP A 137 -16.88 -7.01 14.24
CA TRP A 137 -16.45 -6.41 12.99
C TRP A 137 -16.99 -4.98 12.85
N ARG A 138 -16.10 -4.03 12.59
CA ARG A 138 -16.42 -2.61 12.45
C ARG A 138 -16.35 -2.22 10.98
N TRP A 139 -17.46 -1.71 10.45
CA TRP A 139 -17.51 -1.13 9.11
C TRP A 139 -17.08 0.35 9.10
N PHE A 140 -17.27 1.04 10.23
CA PHE A 140 -16.95 2.45 10.39
C PHE A 140 -16.26 2.66 11.74
N ALA A 141 -15.16 3.41 11.74
CA ALA A 141 -14.50 3.91 12.94
C ALA A 141 -13.67 5.14 12.59
N TRP A 142 -13.51 6.06 13.54
CA TRP A 142 -12.63 7.22 13.39
C TRP A 142 -11.35 6.99 14.19
N LYS A 143 -10.21 6.81 13.50
CA LYS A 143 -8.92 6.46 14.11
C LYS A 143 -7.79 7.42 13.68
N PRO A 144 -7.92 8.73 13.90
CA PRO A 144 -6.98 9.74 13.37
C PRO A 144 -5.57 9.68 13.98
N HIS A 145 -5.41 9.01 15.13
CA HIS A 145 -4.10 8.81 15.77
C HIS A 145 -3.34 7.59 15.23
N ASN A 146 -3.93 6.87 14.27
CA ASN A 146 -3.30 5.73 13.60
C ASN A 146 -2.84 6.15 12.20
N ALA A 147 -1.52 6.18 11.98
CA ALA A 147 -0.93 6.59 10.71
C ALA A 147 -1.39 5.70 9.53
N GLY A 148 -1.54 4.39 9.75
CA GLY A 148 -2.03 3.46 8.75
C GLY A 148 -3.50 3.67 8.38
N TYR A 149 -4.34 4.07 9.36
CA TYR A 149 -5.72 4.48 9.09
C TYR A 149 -5.77 5.74 8.22
N ASN A 150 -5.02 6.79 8.57
CA ASN A 150 -5.00 8.02 7.78
C ASN A 150 -4.44 7.79 6.38
N ALA A 151 -3.36 6.99 6.25
CA ALA A 151 -2.82 6.63 4.94
C ALA A 151 -3.88 5.93 4.08
N SER A 152 -4.60 4.95 4.65
CA SER A 152 -5.63 4.19 3.93
C SER A 152 -6.85 5.04 3.59
N LEU A 153 -7.24 5.97 4.47
CA LEU A 153 -8.37 6.88 4.24
C LEU A 153 -8.06 7.85 3.09
N VAL A 154 -6.89 8.50 3.14
CA VAL A 154 -6.45 9.43 2.08
C VAL A 154 -6.27 8.67 0.76
N GLN A 155 -5.69 7.47 0.79
CA GLN A 155 -5.58 6.59 -0.38
C GLN A 155 -6.96 6.28 -0.97
N PHE A 156 -7.94 5.91 -0.15
CA PHE A 156 -9.29 5.59 -0.60
C PHE A 156 -9.97 6.78 -1.28
N ILE A 157 -9.89 7.98 -0.67
CA ILE A 157 -10.37 9.22 -1.28
C ILE A 157 -9.70 9.46 -2.64
N GLY A 158 -8.37 9.29 -2.71
CA GLY A 158 -7.62 9.41 -3.96
C GLY A 158 -8.11 8.42 -5.03
N THR A 159 -8.36 7.16 -4.65
CA THR A 159 -8.85 6.15 -5.61
C THR A 159 -10.27 6.42 -6.10
N LEU A 160 -11.12 7.09 -5.31
CA LEU A 160 -12.47 7.48 -5.76
C LEU A 160 -12.37 8.58 -6.83
N LEU A 161 -11.54 9.60 -6.60
CA LEU A 161 -11.30 10.67 -7.57
C LEU A 161 -10.66 10.15 -8.85
N PHE A 162 -9.71 9.24 -8.72
CA PHE A 162 -9.09 8.57 -9.88
C PHE A 162 -10.08 7.68 -10.63
N ASN A 163 -11.00 7.02 -9.93
CA ASN A 163 -12.08 6.26 -10.56
C ASN A 163 -12.99 7.17 -11.40
N LEU A 164 -13.39 8.33 -10.84
CA LEU A 164 -14.14 9.36 -11.58
C LEU A 164 -13.39 9.83 -12.82
N ASN A 165 -12.10 10.16 -12.69
CA ASN A 165 -11.25 10.51 -13.84
C ASN A 165 -11.29 9.43 -14.94
N THR A 166 -11.06 8.16 -14.60
CA THR A 166 -11.07 7.07 -15.59
C THR A 166 -12.44 6.82 -16.18
N ALA A 167 -13.53 7.00 -15.42
CA ALA A 167 -14.89 6.88 -15.91
C ALA A 167 -15.23 8.03 -16.88
N ASP A 168 -14.87 9.26 -16.51
CA ASP A 168 -15.13 10.45 -17.32
C ASP A 168 -14.27 10.48 -18.60
N SER A 169 -13.14 9.77 -18.63
CA SER A 169 -12.35 9.52 -19.87
C SER A 169 -13.09 8.71 -20.95
N MET A 170 -14.26 8.16 -20.62
CA MET A 170 -15.17 7.52 -21.58
C MET A 170 -16.07 8.54 -22.30
N LEU A 171 -16.19 9.76 -21.78
CA LEU A 171 -17.06 10.78 -22.33
C LEU A 171 -16.48 11.30 -23.65
N THR A 172 -17.34 11.42 -24.66
CA THR A 172 -16.96 11.93 -25.99
C THR A 172 -17.53 13.32 -26.21
N GLY A 173 -16.83 14.16 -26.98
CA GLY A 173 -17.34 15.48 -27.38
C GLY A 173 -17.26 16.55 -26.30
N LEU A 174 -16.39 16.36 -25.29
CA LEU A 174 -16.11 17.38 -24.28
C LEU A 174 -15.30 18.53 -24.88
N THR A 175 -15.57 19.75 -24.39
CA THR A 175 -14.66 20.88 -24.60
C THR A 175 -13.43 20.73 -23.71
N TRP A 176 -12.33 21.37 -24.07
CA TRP A 176 -11.09 21.34 -23.29
C TRP A 176 -11.28 21.82 -21.83
N GLU A 177 -12.17 22.80 -21.60
CA GLU A 177 -12.51 23.30 -20.26
C GLU A 177 -13.19 22.22 -19.43
N THR A 178 -14.14 21.51 -20.06
CA THR A 178 -14.88 20.44 -19.41
C THR A 178 -13.98 19.24 -19.11
N GLU A 179 -13.05 18.94 -20.02
CA GLU A 179 -12.03 17.91 -19.84
C GLU A 179 -11.12 18.21 -18.64
N ASN A 180 -10.64 19.45 -18.51
CA ASN A 180 -9.85 19.88 -17.37
C ASN A 180 -10.59 19.73 -16.04
N ILE A 181 -11.89 20.01 -16.02
CA ILE A 181 -12.69 19.96 -14.79
C ILE A 181 -13.08 18.51 -14.42
N LEU A 182 -13.54 17.72 -15.38
CA LEU A 182 -14.08 16.37 -15.12
C LEU A 182 -12.99 15.29 -15.10
N ILE A 183 -11.98 15.43 -15.96
CA ILE A 183 -10.95 14.41 -16.12
C ILE A 183 -9.70 14.83 -15.33
N TRP A 184 -9.08 15.94 -15.70
CA TRP A 184 -7.73 16.25 -15.20
C TRP A 184 -7.68 16.77 -13.76
N THR A 185 -8.71 17.48 -13.30
CA THR A 185 -8.76 17.98 -11.91
C THR A 185 -8.87 16.84 -10.89
N PRO A 186 -9.79 15.86 -11.05
CA PRO A 186 -9.81 14.69 -10.17
C PRO A 186 -8.52 13.87 -10.22
N ASP A 187 -7.85 13.79 -11.37
CA ASP A 187 -6.57 13.10 -11.51
C ASP A 187 -5.45 13.74 -10.68
N ILE A 188 -5.27 15.06 -10.77
CA ILE A 188 -4.29 15.80 -9.98
C ILE A 188 -4.58 15.66 -8.48
N ILE A 189 -5.83 15.86 -8.06
CA ILE A 189 -6.19 15.77 -6.64
C ILE A 189 -6.02 14.33 -6.14
N GLY A 190 -6.42 13.33 -6.92
CA GLY A 190 -6.23 11.91 -6.61
C GLY A 190 -4.75 11.55 -6.46
N SER A 191 -3.90 12.02 -7.38
CA SER A 191 -2.45 11.83 -7.34
C SER A 191 -1.79 12.50 -6.12
N LEU A 192 -2.26 13.69 -5.72
CA LEU A 192 -1.82 14.34 -4.47
C LEU A 192 -2.24 13.53 -3.24
N CYS A 193 -3.44 12.94 -3.24
CA CYS A 193 -3.86 12.02 -2.19
C CYS A 193 -2.95 10.78 -2.13
N PHE A 194 -2.61 10.15 -3.26
CA PHE A 194 -1.69 9.01 -3.28
C PHE A 194 -0.30 9.35 -2.75
N LEU A 195 0.22 10.54 -3.11
CA LEU A 195 1.50 11.02 -2.58
C LEU A 195 1.44 11.21 -1.06
N ALA A 196 0.40 11.86 -0.55
CA ALA A 196 0.20 12.07 0.88
C ALA A 196 0.01 10.74 1.64
N ALA A 197 -0.78 9.81 1.09
CA ALA A 197 -0.98 8.48 1.64
C ALA A 197 0.32 7.66 1.69
N SER A 198 1.11 7.69 0.62
CA SER A 198 2.42 7.04 0.57
C SER A 198 3.39 7.63 1.58
N TYR A 199 3.40 8.95 1.77
CA TYR A 199 4.22 9.59 2.79
C TYR A 199 3.81 9.20 4.21
N LEU A 200 2.49 9.12 4.50
CA LEU A 200 1.98 8.60 5.78
C LEU A 200 2.38 7.14 6.01
N ALA A 201 2.41 6.31 4.97
CA ALA A 201 2.87 4.92 5.06
C ALA A 201 4.38 4.83 5.35
N VAL A 202 5.19 5.72 4.76
CA VAL A 202 6.62 5.86 5.10
C VAL A 202 6.80 6.24 6.57
N ILE A 203 6.00 7.17 7.08
CA ILE A 203 6.00 7.55 8.51
C ILE A 203 5.62 6.36 9.39
N GLU A 204 4.60 5.58 9.02
CA GLU A 204 4.16 4.39 9.76
C GLU A 204 5.30 3.36 9.90
N VAL A 205 5.98 3.04 8.80
CA VAL A 205 7.07 2.05 8.79
C VAL A 205 8.31 2.59 9.48
N SER A 206 8.67 3.85 9.22
CA SER A 206 9.87 4.48 9.77
C SER A 206 9.74 4.89 11.24
N GLN A 207 8.50 5.02 11.75
CA GLN A 207 8.16 5.62 13.05
C GLN A 207 8.72 7.03 13.27
N LYS A 208 9.11 7.69 12.17
CA LYS A 208 9.77 9.00 12.06
C LYS A 208 9.44 9.56 10.68
N PHE A 209 9.68 10.86 10.46
CA PHE A 209 9.50 11.49 9.15
C PHE A 209 10.37 10.87 8.04
N TRP A 210 11.50 10.26 8.41
CA TRP A 210 12.35 9.50 7.51
C TRP A 210 13.21 8.50 8.28
N SER A 211 13.47 7.34 7.68
CA SER A 211 14.49 6.40 8.16
C SER A 211 15.04 5.56 6.99
N TYR A 212 16.28 5.09 7.11
CA TYR A 212 16.89 4.17 6.15
C TYR A 212 16.94 2.76 6.74
N GLN A 213 16.04 1.87 6.27
CA GLN A 213 15.87 0.52 6.81
C GLN A 213 15.85 -0.54 5.69
N PRO A 214 16.91 -0.66 4.86
CA PRO A 214 16.92 -1.49 3.65
C PRO A 214 16.82 -3.00 3.93
N ARG A 215 17.02 -3.43 5.18
CA ARG A 215 16.85 -4.83 5.62
C ARG A 215 15.38 -5.22 5.81
N GLN A 216 14.46 -4.24 5.83
CA GLN A 216 13.04 -4.48 6.03
C GLN A 216 12.28 -4.46 4.70
N LEU A 217 11.52 -5.53 4.45
CA LEU A 217 10.66 -5.63 3.28
C LEU A 217 9.60 -4.51 3.25
N SER A 218 8.99 -4.21 4.40
CA SER A 218 8.00 -3.13 4.55
C SER A 218 8.56 -1.77 4.15
N TRP A 219 9.85 -1.52 4.34
CA TRP A 219 10.51 -0.27 3.95
C TRP A 219 10.59 -0.16 2.42
N TRP A 220 11.06 -1.21 1.73
CA TRP A 220 11.09 -1.20 0.26
C TRP A 220 9.70 -1.04 -0.35
N LEU A 221 8.71 -1.73 0.21
CA LEU A 221 7.32 -1.61 -0.23
C LEU A 221 6.83 -0.16 -0.21
N VAL A 222 6.97 0.56 0.91
CA VAL A 222 6.48 1.94 1.01
C VAL A 222 7.29 2.92 0.18
N GLN A 223 8.59 2.69 -0.01
CA GLN A 223 9.44 3.55 -0.84
C GLN A 223 9.14 3.39 -2.34
N ILE A 224 8.92 2.16 -2.80
CA ILE A 224 8.52 1.90 -4.18
C ILE A 224 7.12 2.50 -4.43
N ASN A 225 6.19 2.36 -3.48
CA ASN A 225 4.86 2.97 -3.59
C ASN A 225 4.92 4.51 -3.66
N LEU A 226 5.80 5.12 -2.86
CA LEU A 226 6.06 6.56 -2.91
C LEU A 226 6.60 7.00 -4.27
N LEU A 227 7.59 6.27 -4.80
CA LEU A 227 8.14 6.53 -6.14
C LEU A 227 7.06 6.43 -7.22
N GLY A 228 6.19 5.42 -7.12
CA GLY A 228 5.06 5.27 -8.03
C GLY A 228 4.07 6.44 -7.93
N SER A 229 3.80 6.93 -6.72
CA SER A 229 2.90 8.07 -6.51
C SER A 229 3.47 9.37 -7.08
N ILE A 230 4.79 9.57 -7.01
CA ILE A 230 5.48 10.68 -7.66
C ILE A 230 5.33 10.57 -9.19
N ALA A 231 5.52 9.37 -9.75
CA ALA A 231 5.38 9.15 -11.19
C ALA A 231 3.94 9.43 -11.68
N PHE A 232 2.91 8.99 -10.96
CA PHE A 232 1.52 9.33 -11.29
C PHE A 232 1.24 10.84 -11.19
N LEU A 233 1.76 11.53 -10.17
CA LEU A 233 1.61 12.98 -10.08
C LEU A 233 2.30 13.71 -11.25
N LEU A 234 3.47 13.24 -11.69
CA LEU A 234 4.12 13.76 -12.89
C LEU A 234 3.28 13.50 -14.14
N ALA A 235 2.68 12.31 -14.28
CA ALA A 235 1.79 11.98 -15.39
C ALA A 235 0.58 12.93 -15.44
N ALA A 236 -0.10 13.12 -14.30
CA ALA A 236 -1.21 14.04 -14.17
C ALA A 236 -0.80 15.48 -14.51
N GLY A 237 0.41 15.90 -14.11
CA GLY A 237 0.97 17.19 -14.48
C GLY A 237 1.17 17.35 -15.99
N PHE A 238 1.73 16.35 -16.67
CA PHE A 238 1.85 16.36 -18.12
C PHE A 238 0.48 16.47 -18.80
N SER A 239 -0.52 15.74 -18.32
CA SER A 239 -1.88 15.76 -18.88
C SER A 239 -2.64 17.05 -18.60
N PHE A 240 -2.49 17.65 -17.41
CA PHE A 240 -3.20 18.88 -17.03
C PHE A 240 -2.64 20.10 -17.77
N PHE A 241 -1.33 20.16 -17.99
CA PHE A 241 -0.67 21.26 -18.69
C PHE A 241 -0.50 21.01 -20.19
N LEU A 242 -1.14 19.97 -20.75
CA LEU A 242 -1.04 19.65 -22.17
C LEU A 242 -1.39 20.90 -22.99
N PRO A 243 -0.43 21.53 -23.69
CA PRO A 243 -0.73 22.73 -24.44
C PRO A 243 -1.61 22.35 -25.63
N THR A 244 -2.57 23.23 -25.95
CA THR A 244 -3.47 23.16 -27.12
C THR A 244 -2.77 23.04 -28.47
N THR A 245 -1.44 23.03 -28.49
CA THR A 245 -0.59 22.95 -29.67
C THR A 245 -0.35 21.52 -30.17
N GLY A 246 -0.82 20.49 -29.47
CA GLY A 246 -0.81 19.11 -29.98
C GLY A 246 0.58 18.48 -30.12
N TYR A 247 1.53 18.83 -29.25
CA TYR A 247 2.85 18.20 -29.27
C TYR A 247 2.77 16.75 -28.77
N PRO A 248 3.12 15.74 -29.59
CA PRO A 248 3.03 14.33 -29.22
C PRO A 248 3.94 13.93 -28.04
N ASP A 249 4.94 14.76 -27.72
CA ASP A 249 5.90 14.47 -26.65
C ASP A 249 5.28 14.53 -25.24
N TRP A 250 4.23 15.34 -25.03
CA TRP A 250 3.60 15.51 -23.71
C TRP A 250 2.71 14.33 -23.34
N SER A 251 1.91 13.83 -24.28
CA SER A 251 1.08 12.63 -24.06
C SER A 251 1.95 11.39 -23.90
N TRP A 252 3.04 11.30 -24.67
CA TRP A 252 4.03 10.25 -24.49
C TRP A 252 4.65 10.29 -23.09
N GLY A 253 5.03 11.48 -22.61
CA GLY A 253 5.54 11.71 -21.27
C GLY A 253 4.55 11.30 -20.18
N ALA A 254 3.29 11.71 -20.30
CA ALA A 254 2.22 11.31 -19.39
C ALA A 254 2.10 9.78 -19.30
N ASN A 255 2.02 9.11 -20.44
CA ASN A 255 1.91 7.65 -20.51
C ASN A 255 3.14 6.91 -19.97
N ILE A 256 4.37 7.41 -20.19
CA ILE A 256 5.59 6.82 -19.60
C ILE A 256 5.57 6.97 -18.08
N CYS A 257 5.17 8.13 -17.58
CA CYS A 257 5.04 8.37 -16.15
C CYS A 257 3.96 7.46 -15.53
N THR A 258 2.81 7.30 -16.18
CA THR A 258 1.75 6.36 -15.76
C THR A 258 2.26 4.91 -15.77
N LEU A 259 3.00 4.51 -16.81
CA LEU A 259 3.61 3.18 -16.89
C LEU A 259 4.62 2.93 -15.75
N ALA A 260 5.51 3.90 -15.50
CA ALA A 260 6.48 3.81 -14.41
C ALA A 260 5.80 3.77 -13.03
N GLY A 261 4.75 4.57 -12.84
CA GLY A 261 3.90 4.56 -11.67
C GLY A 261 3.25 3.19 -11.46
N ALA A 262 2.61 2.66 -12.49
CA ALA A 262 1.95 1.37 -12.47
C ALA A 262 2.94 0.21 -12.21
N LEU A 263 4.16 0.27 -12.74
CA LEU A 263 5.21 -0.71 -12.45
C LEU A 263 5.61 -0.67 -10.97
N CYS A 264 5.80 0.53 -10.41
CA CYS A 264 6.12 0.69 -9.00
C CYS A 264 5.01 0.12 -8.11
N PHE A 265 3.75 0.47 -8.38
CA PHE A 265 2.62 -0.08 -7.63
C PHE A 265 2.52 -1.60 -7.79
N PHE A 266 2.70 -2.15 -9.00
CA PHE A 266 2.70 -3.59 -9.22
C PHE A 266 3.75 -4.31 -8.36
N VAL A 267 4.98 -3.80 -8.34
CA VAL A 267 6.07 -4.36 -7.52
C VAL A 267 5.74 -4.20 -6.04
N ALA A 268 5.33 -3.02 -5.58
CA ALA A 268 4.98 -2.78 -4.17
C ALA A 268 3.85 -3.70 -3.69
N SER A 269 2.81 -3.88 -4.50
CA SER A 269 1.68 -4.76 -4.22
C SER A 269 2.07 -6.23 -4.22
N TYR A 270 2.97 -6.65 -5.11
CA TYR A 270 3.58 -7.99 -5.03
C TYR A 270 4.32 -8.19 -3.70
N LEU A 271 5.11 -7.21 -3.24
CA LEU A 271 5.84 -7.28 -1.97
C LEU A 271 4.91 -7.35 -0.74
N MET A 272 3.64 -6.95 -0.86
CA MET A 272 2.65 -7.12 0.21
C MET A 272 2.44 -8.60 0.56
N ILE A 273 2.57 -9.53 -0.41
CA ILE A 273 2.36 -10.97 -0.21
C ILE A 273 3.40 -11.58 0.75
N PRO A 274 4.73 -11.52 0.47
CA PRO A 274 5.72 -12.03 1.42
C PRO A 274 5.70 -11.28 2.76
N GLU A 275 5.30 -10.00 2.78
CA GLU A 275 5.11 -9.24 4.03
C GLU A 275 4.02 -9.85 4.93
N LEU A 276 3.04 -10.56 4.37
CA LEU A 276 2.05 -11.29 5.17
C LEU A 276 2.68 -12.39 6.03
N PHE A 277 3.81 -12.95 5.57
CA PHE A 277 4.41 -14.14 6.17
C PHE A 277 5.71 -13.84 6.91
N GLY A 278 6.31 -12.67 6.71
CA GLY A 278 7.56 -12.26 7.33
C GLY A 278 7.36 -11.24 8.46
N ALA A 279 7.80 -11.60 9.67
CA ALA A 279 8.06 -10.65 10.73
C ALA A 279 9.55 -10.23 10.66
N THR A 280 9.88 -9.08 10.07
CA THR A 280 11.26 -8.57 10.06
C THR A 280 11.60 -7.88 11.37
N LEU A 281 12.56 -8.40 12.13
CA LEU A 281 13.02 -7.76 13.37
C LEU A 281 13.42 -6.28 13.13
N PRO A 282 13.11 -5.37 14.06
CA PRO A 282 13.51 -3.98 13.95
C PRO A 282 15.04 -3.81 13.86
N PRO A 283 15.55 -2.67 13.36
CA PRO A 283 16.98 -2.43 13.20
C PRO A 283 17.71 -2.48 14.55
N GLY A 284 18.83 -3.22 14.61
CA GLY A 284 19.66 -3.35 15.81
C GLY A 284 19.36 -4.57 16.69
N MET A 285 18.41 -5.43 16.30
CA MET A 285 18.07 -6.64 17.05
C MET A 285 18.47 -7.90 16.28
N SER A 286 19.30 -8.76 16.87
CA SER A 286 19.52 -10.12 16.41
C SER A 286 18.75 -11.10 17.29
N LEU A 287 18.29 -12.20 16.70
CA LEU A 287 17.78 -13.32 17.49
C LEU A 287 18.86 -13.75 18.49
N ALA A 288 18.48 -13.93 19.76
CA ALA A 288 19.33 -14.68 20.66
C ALA A 288 19.49 -16.06 20.01
N THR A 289 20.69 -16.38 19.54
CA THR A 289 21.03 -17.73 19.11
C THR A 289 20.68 -18.64 20.27
N SER A 290 19.67 -19.50 20.08
CA SER A 290 19.33 -20.56 21.03
C SER A 290 20.63 -21.24 21.43
N ARG A 291 21.12 -20.95 22.64
CA ARG A 291 22.14 -21.79 23.26
C ARG A 291 21.43 -23.13 23.38
N LYS A 292 21.85 -24.10 22.57
CA LYS A 292 21.58 -25.50 22.87
C LYS A 292 22.05 -25.70 24.31
N GLN A 293 21.12 -25.77 25.25
CA GLN A 293 21.38 -26.37 26.55
C GLN A 293 21.63 -27.84 26.25
N THR A 294 22.89 -28.17 25.96
CA THR A 294 23.38 -29.54 26.12
C THR A 294 23.38 -29.79 27.62
N SER A 295 22.27 -30.32 28.13
CA SER A 295 22.23 -30.98 29.42
C SER A 295 23.06 -32.26 29.30
N ALA A 296 24.37 -32.14 29.51
CA ALA A 296 25.17 -33.27 29.94
C ALA A 296 24.81 -33.49 31.42
N VAL A 297 24.01 -34.51 31.69
CA VAL A 297 23.86 -35.05 33.05
C VAL A 297 25.04 -36.00 33.27
N PRO A 298 25.75 -35.91 34.42
CA PRO A 298 26.90 -36.76 34.74
C PRO A 298 26.53 -38.23 34.93
#